data_AF-A0A5Q4GK73-F1
#
_entry.id   AF-A0A5Q4GK73-F1
#
_cell.length_a   1.000
_cell.length_b   1.000
_cell.length_c   1.000
_cell.angle_alpha   90.00
_cell.angle_beta   90.00
_cell.angle_gamma   90.00
#
_symmetry.space_group_name_H-M   'P 1'
#
loop_
_entity.id
_entity.type
_entity.pdbx_description
1 polymer ?
#
loop_
_entity_poly.entity_id
_entity_poly.type
_entity_poly.pdbx_seq_one_letter_code
_entity_poly.pdbx_strand_id
1 'polypeptide(L)'
;MAGFAGVGTWIGFAPPRDEKVLRVHQWLPEELVVDLQVQTAFNDREIFLRFQWDQPHPGGWYHDLLVFQHGRWQRYSAPAPWVVQGQSGFHEDRLSFMLDDGSVKGFANFAGWLTQHAGIRSNPDAVSREEVQAHPWLGQTLGRSDLRKYLPQSREGLWWAGAWDQVRPQQELERLKADGVFLDLIIWRAHRGNAMEYGTDHWILDYRHTDQGTIAYRGQSWDESEGPQYMFDPEVVRRGALDIHKIYENPLNYRQDLFYRDRANWLGEHEPYFLHEDFLVPFDPEIAQWEGAAIPATVLRMPEGSVGAWRARGIWQDGQWIVEMSRKLDTEHDDDKQLQPGGIYTWSPAVHHGSNRRWHWVAYPYQLGLGPSAEQAGVEPQQYVRAVPFSGDSPAWDSIPSKTIPLIYPGIIDWTWLTSENHHGYREVREDALSIWDWHDEDPQRLAELFLMLK
;
A
#
# COMPACT_ATOMS: atom_id res chain seq x y z
N MET A 1 6.85 -8.92 -54.21
CA MET A 1 6.95 -7.50 -54.61
C MET A 1 5.52 -6.97 -54.67
N ALA A 2 5.04 -6.00 -53.91
CA ALA A 2 5.56 -4.97 -53.01
C ALA A 2 4.87 -5.13 -51.63
N GLY A 3 5.39 -4.76 -50.46
CA GLY A 3 6.17 -3.57 -50.10
C GLY A 3 5.27 -2.61 -49.30
N PHE A 4 4.88 -2.98 -48.07
CA PHE A 4 4.23 -2.07 -47.12
C PHE A 4 5.31 -1.27 -46.40
N ALA A 5 5.35 0.03 -46.63
CA ALA A 5 6.26 0.97 -45.99
C ALA A 5 5.48 1.87 -45.02
N GLY A 6 5.92 1.84 -43.75
CA GLY A 6 6.02 2.99 -42.83
C GLY A 6 4.75 3.74 -42.44
N VAL A 7 4.23 3.46 -41.25
CA VAL A 7 3.49 4.45 -40.44
C VAL A 7 4.46 5.02 -39.41
N GLY A 8 5.21 6.03 -39.82
CA GLY A 8 6.08 6.81 -38.96
C GLY A 8 5.40 8.12 -38.53
N THR A 9 5.60 8.47 -37.26
CA THR A 9 5.62 9.83 -36.69
C THR A 9 4.36 10.70 -36.83
N TRP A 10 3.57 10.75 -35.76
CA TRP A 10 2.75 11.92 -35.40
C TRP A 10 2.91 12.24 -33.90
N ILE A 11 4.12 12.67 -33.51
CA ILE A 11 4.33 13.45 -32.30
C ILE A 11 4.33 14.90 -32.75
N GLY A 12 3.28 15.65 -32.42
CA GLY A 12 3.16 17.03 -32.84
C GLY A 12 1.87 17.65 -32.40
N PHE A 13 1.65 17.73 -31.10
CA PHE A 13 1.01 18.83 -30.36
C PHE A 13 1.06 18.44 -28.89
N ALA A 14 2.23 18.62 -28.26
CA ALA A 14 2.25 18.72 -26.81
C ALA A 14 1.46 20.00 -26.45
N PRO A 15 0.41 19.92 -25.63
CA PRO A 15 -0.21 21.12 -25.10
C PRO A 15 0.87 21.96 -24.38
N PRO A 16 0.75 23.29 -24.38
CA PRO A 16 1.76 24.14 -23.77
C PRO A 16 2.00 23.70 -22.33
N ARG A 17 3.29 23.55 -21.98
CA ARG A 17 3.76 23.32 -20.60
C ARG A 17 3.29 24.50 -19.75
N ASP A 18 2.09 24.41 -19.19
CA ASP A 18 1.58 25.44 -18.31
C ASP A 18 2.26 25.27 -16.95
N GLU A 19 3.33 26.05 -16.72
CA GLU A 19 4.09 26.07 -15.46
C GLU A 19 3.20 26.31 -14.22
N LYS A 20 1.95 26.76 -14.38
CA LYS A 20 1.00 26.93 -13.28
C LYS A 20 0.40 25.63 -12.77
N VAL A 21 0.21 24.59 -13.61
CA VAL A 21 -0.32 23.29 -13.15
C VAL A 21 0.73 22.56 -12.29
N LEU A 22 2.01 22.75 -12.60
CA LEU A 22 3.13 22.22 -11.80
C LEU A 22 3.31 22.91 -10.43
N ARG A 23 2.75 24.11 -10.22
CA ARG A 23 2.92 24.87 -8.95
C ARG A 23 2.01 24.41 -7.81
N VAL A 24 1.04 23.53 -8.03
CA VAL A 24 0.12 23.09 -6.97
C VAL A 24 0.69 21.91 -6.16
N HIS A 25 1.75 21.24 -6.63
CA HIS A 25 2.26 20.02 -5.99
C HIS A 25 3.78 20.02 -5.85
N GLN A 26 4.31 20.66 -4.79
CA GLN A 26 5.68 20.45 -4.29
C GLN A 26 5.91 19.02 -3.73
N TRP A 27 5.08 18.05 -4.14
CA TRP A 27 4.95 16.69 -3.58
C TRP A 27 4.90 15.61 -4.64
N LEU A 28 4.96 15.98 -5.93
CA LEU A 28 5.15 14.99 -6.99
C LEU A 28 6.54 14.38 -6.77
N PRO A 29 6.66 13.04 -6.72
CA PRO A 29 7.97 12.43 -6.69
C PRO A 29 8.75 12.85 -7.93
N GLU A 30 10.05 13.16 -7.77
CA GLU A 30 10.92 13.50 -8.88
C GLU A 30 11.03 12.33 -9.88
N GLU A 31 11.00 11.11 -9.36
CA GLU A 31 10.99 9.87 -10.12
C GLU A 31 9.56 9.45 -10.45
N LEU A 32 9.25 9.34 -11.74
CA LEU A 32 7.94 8.85 -12.21
C LEU A 32 7.88 7.33 -12.35
N VAL A 33 9.04 6.67 -12.33
CA VAL A 33 9.18 5.23 -12.40
C VAL A 33 10.15 4.77 -11.33
N VAL A 34 9.80 3.70 -10.63
CA VAL A 34 10.66 3.01 -9.66
C VAL A 34 10.73 1.54 -10.04
N ASP A 35 11.92 0.97 -10.02
CA ASP A 35 12.13 -0.44 -10.28
C ASP A 35 11.92 -1.26 -8.99
N LEU A 36 11.01 -2.23 -9.05
CA LEU A 36 10.79 -3.22 -8.00
C LEU A 36 11.39 -4.56 -8.42
N GLN A 37 12.43 -4.99 -7.72
CA GLN A 37 12.94 -6.35 -7.86
C GLN A 37 12.09 -7.31 -7.05
N VAL A 38 11.71 -8.42 -7.67
CA VAL A 38 10.80 -9.41 -7.09
C VAL A 38 11.38 -10.81 -7.27
N GLN A 39 11.44 -11.56 -6.17
CA GLN A 39 11.72 -12.99 -6.16
C GLN A 39 10.53 -13.69 -5.50
N THR A 40 10.02 -14.75 -6.13
CA THR A 40 8.92 -15.53 -5.55
C THR A 40 9.26 -17.01 -5.52
N ALA A 41 8.89 -17.65 -4.42
CA ALA A 41 9.13 -19.07 -4.19
C ALA A 41 7.95 -19.67 -3.42
N PHE A 42 7.75 -20.97 -3.50
CA PHE A 42 6.74 -21.65 -2.70
C PHE A 42 7.17 -23.08 -2.34
N ASN A 43 6.65 -23.59 -1.24
CA ASN A 43 6.78 -25.01 -0.87
C ASN A 43 5.37 -25.63 -0.81
N ASP A 44 5.21 -26.77 -0.13
CA ASP A 44 3.94 -27.47 0.01
C ASP A 44 2.93 -26.76 0.94
N ARG A 45 3.36 -25.72 1.67
CA ARG A 45 2.57 -25.05 2.71
C ARG A 45 2.41 -23.57 2.49
N GLU A 46 3.43 -22.88 1.97
CA GLU A 46 3.53 -21.42 1.98
C GLU A 46 4.07 -20.86 0.66
N ILE A 47 3.67 -19.63 0.36
CA ILE A 47 4.31 -18.77 -0.64
C ILE A 47 5.22 -17.76 0.07
N PHE A 48 6.35 -17.46 -0.56
CA PHE A 48 7.37 -16.52 -0.11
C PHE A 48 7.62 -15.50 -1.22
N LEU A 49 7.66 -14.22 -0.85
CA LEU A 49 7.96 -13.11 -1.74
C LEU A 49 9.06 -12.27 -1.12
N ARG A 50 10.08 -11.94 -1.90
CA ARG A 50 11.10 -10.96 -1.55
C ARG A 50 11.05 -9.81 -2.53
N PHE A 51 11.05 -8.62 -1.97
CA PHE A 51 10.97 -7.35 -2.68
C PHE A 51 12.21 -6.52 -2.37
N GLN A 52 12.72 -5.83 -3.38
CA GLN A 52 13.77 -4.85 -3.21
C GLN A 52 13.54 -3.66 -4.13
N TRP A 53 13.64 -2.44 -3.59
CA TRP A 53 13.55 -1.21 -4.38
C TRP A 53 14.43 -0.12 -3.78
N ASP A 54 14.81 0.83 -4.62
CA ASP A 54 15.58 1.99 -4.21
C ASP A 54 14.72 2.92 -3.34
N GLN A 55 15.28 3.27 -2.20
CA GLN A 55 14.74 4.23 -1.26
C GLN A 55 15.87 5.05 -0.65
N PRO A 56 16.39 6.08 -1.35
CA PRO A 56 17.59 6.78 -0.92
C PRO A 56 17.40 7.54 0.41
N HIS A 57 16.16 7.77 0.83
CA HIS A 57 15.84 8.50 2.06
C HIS A 57 15.58 7.55 3.24
N PRO A 58 16.39 7.61 4.32
CA PRO A 58 16.14 6.83 5.53
C PRO A 58 14.94 7.40 6.33
N GLY A 59 14.47 6.63 7.31
CA GLY A 59 13.41 7.06 8.23
C GLY A 59 11.99 6.64 7.82
N GLY A 60 11.85 5.86 6.76
CA GLY A 60 10.56 5.31 6.32
C GLY A 60 9.85 4.42 7.35
N TRP A 61 10.52 3.99 8.43
CA TRP A 61 9.94 3.24 9.54
C TRP A 61 9.31 4.11 10.64
N TYR A 62 9.42 5.44 10.56
CA TYR A 62 8.66 6.32 11.46
C TYR A 62 7.24 6.55 10.95
N HIS A 63 6.35 6.79 11.90
CA HIS A 63 4.99 7.24 11.64
C HIS A 63 4.71 8.42 12.58
N ASP A 64 3.48 8.92 12.59
CA ASP A 64 3.13 10.10 13.36
C ASP A 64 3.49 10.04 14.86
N LEU A 65 4.07 11.13 15.33
CA LEU A 65 4.54 11.32 16.70
C LEU A 65 3.68 12.38 17.39
N LEU A 66 3.52 12.27 18.70
CA LEU A 66 3.04 13.31 19.59
C LEU A 66 4.29 13.95 20.19
N VAL A 67 4.48 15.25 19.96
CA VAL A 67 5.71 15.95 20.29
C VAL A 67 5.42 17.13 21.21
N PHE A 68 6.13 17.22 22.33
CA PHE A 68 6.05 18.36 23.24
C PHE A 68 7.03 19.45 22.80
N GLN A 69 6.49 20.59 22.39
CA GLN A 69 7.28 21.77 22.04
C GLN A 69 6.55 23.06 22.39
N HIS A 70 7.31 24.07 22.79
CA HIS A 70 6.79 25.39 23.16
C HIS A 70 5.68 25.33 24.22
N GLY A 71 5.82 24.41 25.18
CA GLY A 71 4.88 24.25 26.30
C GLY A 71 3.58 23.50 25.99
N ARG A 72 3.48 22.83 24.85
CA ARG A 72 2.27 22.07 24.46
C ARG A 72 2.58 20.82 23.63
N TRP A 73 1.69 19.84 23.69
CA TRP A 73 1.74 18.66 22.82
C TRP A 73 1.15 18.96 21.45
N GLN A 74 1.83 18.47 20.41
CA GLN A 74 1.41 18.66 19.02
C GLN A 74 1.57 17.34 18.27
N ARG A 75 0.61 17.01 17.39
CA ARG A 75 0.74 15.85 16.51
C ARG A 75 1.59 16.19 15.30
N TYR A 76 2.71 15.51 15.20
CA TYR A 76 3.66 15.52 14.11
C TYR A 76 3.25 14.39 13.15
N SER A 77 2.30 14.67 12.27
CA SER A 77 1.81 13.74 11.26
C SER A 77 2.05 14.29 9.86
N ALA A 78 2.17 13.41 8.86
CA ALA A 78 2.12 13.72 7.43
C ALA A 78 2.63 15.14 7.10
N PRO A 79 3.92 15.20 6.82
CA PRO A 79 4.32 14.71 5.51
C PRO A 79 5.42 13.66 5.55
N ALA A 80 5.89 13.28 4.35
CA ALA A 80 7.06 12.48 4.12
C ALA A 80 8.23 12.79 5.08
N PRO A 81 8.83 11.77 5.74
CA PRO A 81 9.81 11.98 6.80
C PRO A 81 11.15 12.61 6.34
N TRP A 82 11.36 12.77 5.03
CA TRP A 82 12.53 13.44 4.43
C TRP A 82 12.24 14.84 3.88
N VAL A 83 11.04 15.39 4.08
CA VAL A 83 10.76 16.80 3.76
C VAL A 83 11.19 17.66 4.94
N VAL A 84 12.48 18.02 4.98
CA VAL A 84 13.13 18.67 6.13
C VAL A 84 12.88 20.19 6.20
N GLN A 85 12.29 20.83 5.17
CA GLN A 85 12.02 22.27 5.23
C GLN A 85 10.56 22.60 5.53
N GLY A 86 10.33 23.15 6.74
CA GLY A 86 9.08 23.79 7.13
C GLY A 86 7.96 22.84 7.55
N GLN A 87 8.20 21.53 7.64
CA GLN A 87 7.18 20.53 7.97
C GLN A 87 7.67 19.59 9.07
N SER A 88 6.73 19.10 9.89
CA SER A 88 7.02 18.52 11.19
C SER A 88 6.70 17.03 11.34
N GLY A 89 6.15 16.36 10.33
CA GLY A 89 5.58 15.01 10.48
C GLY A 89 6.41 13.86 9.91
N PHE A 90 6.00 12.63 10.27
CA PHE A 90 6.51 11.39 9.68
C PHE A 90 5.32 10.59 9.15
N HIS A 91 5.54 9.83 8.08
CA HIS A 91 4.60 8.83 7.59
C HIS A 91 5.37 7.67 6.96
N GLU A 92 4.89 6.46 7.21
CA GLU A 92 5.65 5.24 6.93
C GLU A 92 5.71 4.88 5.44
N ASP A 93 6.83 4.26 5.05
CA ASP A 93 6.96 3.53 3.80
C ASP A 93 6.10 2.29 3.80
N ARG A 94 5.59 1.94 2.61
CA ARG A 94 4.67 0.81 2.44
C ARG A 94 4.94 0.11 1.13
N LEU A 95 4.83 -1.20 1.18
CA LEU A 95 4.68 -2.06 0.01
C LEU A 95 3.27 -2.62 0.09
N SER A 96 2.56 -2.66 -1.02
CA SER A 96 1.26 -3.31 -1.09
C SER A 96 1.11 -4.07 -2.39
N PHE A 97 0.24 -5.05 -2.42
CA PHE A 97 -0.16 -5.67 -3.66
C PHE A 97 -1.60 -6.15 -3.59
N MET A 98 -2.25 -6.15 -4.75
CA MET A 98 -3.55 -6.78 -4.92
C MET A 98 -3.40 -8.15 -5.57
N LEU A 99 -4.24 -9.11 -5.17
CA LEU A 99 -4.27 -10.47 -5.71
C LEU A 99 -5.70 -10.85 -6.10
N ASP A 100 -5.82 -11.53 -7.23
CA ASP A 100 -7.07 -12.09 -7.72
C ASP A 100 -6.85 -13.44 -8.41
N ASP A 101 -7.85 -14.30 -8.34
CA ASP A 101 -7.90 -15.64 -8.94
C ASP A 101 -8.64 -15.67 -10.30
N GLY A 102 -8.90 -14.50 -10.88
CA GLY A 102 -9.61 -14.33 -12.14
C GLY A 102 -11.13 -14.14 -11.97
N SER A 103 -11.63 -14.09 -10.74
CA SER A 103 -13.06 -13.87 -10.46
C SER A 103 -13.48 -12.40 -10.57
N VAL A 104 -12.54 -11.44 -10.45
CA VAL A 104 -12.85 -10.02 -10.58
C VAL A 104 -12.70 -9.58 -12.04
N LYS A 105 -13.82 -9.22 -12.65
CA LYS A 105 -13.85 -8.82 -14.06
C LYS A 105 -13.05 -7.53 -14.29
N GLY A 106 -12.19 -7.55 -15.31
CA GLY A 106 -11.35 -6.43 -15.70
C GLY A 106 -10.08 -6.24 -14.86
N PHE A 107 -9.90 -6.94 -13.73
CA PHE A 107 -8.71 -6.74 -12.91
C PHE A 107 -7.42 -7.15 -13.64
N ALA A 108 -7.47 -8.22 -14.43
CA ALA A 108 -6.36 -8.66 -15.29
C ALA A 108 -5.94 -7.62 -16.37
N ASN A 109 -6.81 -6.65 -16.68
CA ASN A 109 -6.57 -5.62 -17.68
C ASN A 109 -6.24 -4.25 -17.07
N PHE A 110 -6.81 -3.95 -15.89
CA PHE A 110 -6.81 -2.60 -15.32
C PHE A 110 -6.32 -2.51 -13.87
N ALA A 111 -5.93 -3.63 -13.25
CA ALA A 111 -5.27 -3.67 -11.95
C ALA A 111 -5.86 -2.67 -10.90
N GLY A 112 -5.01 -1.88 -10.25
CA GLY A 112 -5.40 -0.91 -9.24
C GLY A 112 -6.32 0.22 -9.73
N TRP A 113 -6.34 0.54 -11.03
CA TRP A 113 -7.21 1.57 -11.61
C TRP A 113 -8.68 1.19 -11.49
N LEU A 114 -9.02 -0.11 -11.59
CA LEU A 114 -10.38 -0.62 -11.39
C LEU A 114 -10.97 -0.24 -10.02
N THR A 115 -10.11 0.04 -9.03
CA THR A 115 -10.51 0.35 -7.66
C THR A 115 -10.50 1.83 -7.31
N GLN A 116 -10.11 2.70 -8.25
CA GLN A 116 -10.05 4.15 -8.04
C GLN A 116 -11.22 4.80 -8.77
N HIS A 117 -12.09 5.50 -8.06
CA HIS A 117 -13.27 6.14 -8.62
C HIS A 117 -13.32 7.60 -8.22
N ALA A 118 -14.13 8.37 -8.96
CA ALA A 118 -14.55 9.70 -8.54
C ALA A 118 -15.10 9.66 -7.10
N GLY A 119 -14.83 10.70 -6.32
CA GLY A 119 -15.32 10.81 -4.95
C GLY A 119 -14.52 10.09 -3.87
N ILE A 120 -13.52 9.26 -4.21
CA ILE A 120 -12.66 8.61 -3.21
C ILE A 120 -11.88 9.66 -2.42
N ARG A 121 -11.70 9.42 -1.12
CA ARG A 121 -10.92 10.30 -0.24
C ARG A 121 -9.56 10.63 -0.84
N SER A 122 -9.11 11.87 -0.62
CA SER A 122 -7.83 12.40 -1.15
C SER A 122 -7.80 12.70 -2.65
N ASN A 123 -8.86 12.40 -3.39
CA ASN A 123 -9.05 12.99 -4.70
C ASN A 123 -9.56 14.43 -4.57
N PRO A 124 -9.32 15.30 -5.57
CA PRO A 124 -9.84 16.67 -5.57
C PRO A 124 -11.37 16.75 -5.46
N ASP A 125 -12.05 15.72 -5.96
CA ASP A 125 -13.51 15.57 -6.00
C ASP A 125 -14.05 14.66 -4.88
N ALA A 126 -13.29 14.45 -3.80
CA ALA A 126 -13.69 13.57 -2.71
C ALA A 126 -15.08 13.93 -2.14
N VAL A 127 -15.93 12.92 -1.98
CA VAL A 127 -17.26 13.06 -1.37
C VAL A 127 -17.10 13.51 0.09
N SER A 128 -18.00 14.38 0.56
CA SER A 128 -17.93 14.91 1.91
C SER A 128 -18.14 13.84 2.97
N ARG A 129 -17.62 14.10 4.18
CA ARG A 129 -17.84 13.23 5.35
C ARG A 129 -19.33 13.06 5.62
N GLU A 130 -20.07 14.15 5.53
CA GLU A 130 -21.49 14.24 5.85
C GLU A 130 -22.32 13.39 4.89
N GLU A 131 -22.01 13.44 3.58
CA GLU A 131 -22.67 12.61 2.57
C GLU A 131 -22.39 11.11 2.79
N VAL A 132 -21.15 10.74 3.08
CA VAL A 132 -20.81 9.32 3.36
C VAL A 132 -21.51 8.83 4.63
N GLN A 133 -21.54 9.64 5.69
CA GLN A 133 -22.21 9.28 6.95
C GLN A 133 -23.74 9.16 6.78
N ALA A 134 -24.34 9.95 5.90
CA ALA A 134 -25.77 9.87 5.60
C ALA A 134 -26.15 8.64 4.77
N HIS A 135 -25.22 8.10 3.99
CA HIS A 135 -25.46 6.97 3.09
C HIS A 135 -25.92 5.71 3.86
N PRO A 136 -27.01 5.02 3.45
CA PRO A 136 -27.54 3.86 4.18
C PRO A 136 -26.51 2.75 4.40
N TRP A 137 -25.84 2.29 3.34
CA TRP A 137 -24.84 1.24 3.46
C TRP A 137 -23.52 1.74 4.08
N LEU A 138 -22.82 2.68 3.42
CA LEU A 138 -21.49 3.13 3.85
C LEU A 138 -21.50 3.78 5.25
N GLY A 139 -22.45 4.69 5.51
CA GLY A 139 -22.53 5.44 6.76
C GLY A 139 -23.22 4.66 7.87
N GLN A 140 -24.43 4.15 7.62
CA GLN A 140 -25.26 3.55 8.67
C GLN A 140 -24.92 2.07 8.92
N THR A 141 -24.71 1.27 7.87
CA THR A 141 -24.35 -0.15 8.02
C THR A 141 -22.86 -0.35 8.34
N LEU A 142 -21.96 0.27 7.57
CA LEU A 142 -20.50 0.08 7.74
C LEU A 142 -19.85 1.08 8.70
N GLY A 143 -20.56 2.11 9.17
CA GLY A 143 -20.01 3.12 10.08
C GLY A 143 -18.88 3.96 9.49
N ARG A 144 -18.85 4.14 8.16
CA ARG A 144 -17.77 4.86 7.46
C ARG A 144 -18.08 6.35 7.37
N SER A 145 -17.01 7.13 7.21
CA SER A 145 -17.06 8.59 7.09
C SER A 145 -16.19 9.13 5.95
N ASP A 146 -15.66 8.22 5.13
CA ASP A 146 -14.87 8.47 3.94
C ASP A 146 -15.18 7.40 2.89
N LEU A 147 -15.06 7.75 1.61
CA LEU A 147 -15.10 6.77 0.52
C LEU A 147 -13.69 6.25 0.25
N ARG A 148 -13.55 4.93 0.08
CA ARG A 148 -12.29 4.23 -0.24
C ARG A 148 -12.44 3.39 -1.49
N LYS A 149 -11.37 2.64 -1.83
CA LYS A 149 -11.38 1.66 -2.92
C LYS A 149 -12.61 0.76 -2.85
N TYR A 150 -13.24 0.52 -3.99
CA TYR A 150 -14.33 -0.43 -4.20
C TYR A 150 -14.26 -0.95 -5.63
N LEU A 151 -14.97 -2.05 -5.92
CA LEU A 151 -15.13 -2.63 -7.26
C LEU A 151 -16.43 -2.12 -7.89
N PRO A 152 -16.46 -1.75 -9.17
CA PRO A 152 -17.70 -1.33 -9.83
C PRO A 152 -18.78 -2.44 -9.83
N GLN A 153 -18.39 -3.72 -9.80
CA GLN A 153 -19.33 -4.84 -9.65
C GLN A 153 -20.17 -4.80 -8.36
N SER A 154 -19.71 -4.11 -7.31
CA SER A 154 -20.46 -3.89 -6.06
C SER A 154 -21.53 -2.80 -6.17
N ARG A 155 -21.60 -2.10 -7.30
CA ARG A 155 -22.57 -1.06 -7.59
C ARG A 155 -23.64 -1.53 -8.57
N GLU A 156 -24.80 -0.90 -8.52
CA GLU A 156 -25.85 -1.10 -9.51
C GLU A 156 -25.35 -0.68 -10.91
N GLY A 157 -25.86 -1.35 -11.95
CA GLY A 157 -25.48 -1.10 -13.34
C GLY A 157 -24.59 -2.19 -13.95
N LEU A 158 -23.85 -1.79 -14.99
CA LEU A 158 -22.93 -2.64 -15.73
C LEU A 158 -21.64 -2.87 -14.95
N TRP A 159 -20.88 -3.91 -15.28
CA TRP A 159 -19.65 -4.29 -14.55
C TRP A 159 -18.59 -3.18 -14.46
N TRP A 160 -18.59 -2.25 -15.42
CA TRP A 160 -17.69 -1.10 -15.51
C TRP A 160 -18.32 0.21 -15.02
N ALA A 161 -19.61 0.23 -14.71
CA ALA A 161 -20.36 1.42 -14.32
C ALA A 161 -20.76 1.37 -12.84
N GLY A 162 -21.32 2.48 -12.34
CA GLY A 162 -21.94 2.55 -11.03
C GLY A 162 -21.43 3.73 -10.22
N ALA A 163 -22.37 4.55 -9.74
CA ALA A 163 -22.05 5.66 -8.85
C ALA A 163 -21.67 5.15 -7.45
N TRP A 164 -20.88 5.94 -6.71
CA TRP A 164 -20.37 5.53 -5.41
C TRP A 164 -21.49 5.19 -4.40
N ASP A 165 -22.65 5.85 -4.55
CA ASP A 165 -23.84 5.78 -3.70
C ASP A 165 -24.88 4.75 -4.15
N GLN A 166 -24.62 4.04 -5.27
CA GLN A 166 -25.50 2.99 -5.79
C GLN A 166 -25.01 1.61 -5.34
N VAL A 167 -24.76 1.43 -4.05
CA VAL A 167 -24.28 0.15 -3.51
C VAL A 167 -25.36 -0.91 -3.65
N ARG A 168 -25.00 -2.09 -4.19
CA ARG A 168 -25.93 -3.22 -4.30
C ARG A 168 -26.49 -3.64 -2.93
N PRO A 169 -27.69 -4.26 -2.89
CA PRO A 169 -28.23 -4.82 -1.67
C PRO A 169 -27.27 -5.82 -1.00
N GLN A 170 -27.28 -5.87 0.33
CA GLN A 170 -26.42 -6.74 1.14
C GLN A 170 -26.35 -8.19 0.63
N GLN A 171 -27.50 -8.80 0.33
CA GLN A 171 -27.55 -10.19 -0.14
C GLN A 171 -26.83 -10.40 -1.47
N GLU A 172 -26.82 -9.40 -2.36
CA GLU A 172 -26.04 -9.46 -3.60
C GLU A 172 -24.54 -9.32 -3.33
N LEU A 173 -24.14 -8.46 -2.38
CA LEU A 173 -22.74 -8.32 -1.96
C LEU A 173 -22.20 -9.60 -1.31
N GLU A 174 -22.98 -10.22 -0.43
CA GLU A 174 -22.65 -11.50 0.20
C GLU A 174 -22.48 -12.60 -0.85
N ARG A 175 -23.37 -12.64 -1.87
CA ARG A 175 -23.23 -13.57 -2.98
C ARG A 175 -21.98 -13.30 -3.83
N LEU A 176 -21.71 -12.04 -4.17
CA LEU A 176 -20.49 -11.66 -4.90
C LEU A 176 -19.24 -12.11 -4.13
N LYS A 177 -19.20 -11.87 -2.82
CA LYS A 177 -18.09 -12.30 -1.96
C LYS A 177 -17.95 -13.83 -1.93
N ALA A 178 -19.06 -14.56 -1.80
CA ALA A 178 -19.07 -16.02 -1.80
C ALA A 178 -18.65 -16.63 -3.16
N ASP A 179 -18.97 -15.94 -4.26
CA ASP A 179 -18.55 -16.27 -5.63
C ASP A 179 -17.07 -15.87 -5.89
N GLY A 180 -16.35 -15.39 -4.87
CA GLY A 180 -14.94 -15.01 -4.95
C GLY A 180 -14.70 -13.59 -5.47
N VAL A 181 -15.74 -12.84 -5.85
CA VAL A 181 -15.62 -11.50 -6.44
C VAL A 181 -15.22 -10.48 -5.37
N PHE A 182 -13.93 -10.43 -5.07
CA PHE A 182 -13.26 -9.43 -4.25
C PHE A 182 -11.78 -9.43 -4.62
N LEU A 183 -11.07 -8.35 -4.33
CA LEU A 183 -9.61 -8.34 -4.41
C LEU A 183 -9.03 -8.53 -3.02
N ASP A 184 -8.03 -9.39 -2.91
CA ASP A 184 -7.11 -9.39 -1.76
C ASP A 184 -6.21 -8.15 -1.85
N LEU A 185 -5.90 -7.50 -0.74
CA LEU A 185 -5.06 -6.31 -0.65
C LEU A 185 -4.13 -6.38 0.56
N ILE A 186 -2.92 -6.81 0.29
CA ILE A 186 -1.88 -6.98 1.28
C ILE A 186 -1.10 -5.68 1.40
N ILE A 187 -0.78 -5.27 2.64
CA ILE A 187 0.01 -4.08 2.89
C ILE A 187 1.07 -4.35 3.96
N TRP A 188 2.34 -4.40 3.55
CA TRP A 188 3.45 -4.22 4.47
C TRP A 188 3.60 -2.74 4.87
N ARG A 189 3.80 -2.50 6.16
CA ARG A 189 3.81 -1.18 6.79
C ARG A 189 5.06 -1.05 7.65
N ALA A 190 5.99 -0.17 7.26
CA ALA A 190 7.30 -0.06 7.89
C ALA A 190 7.26 0.30 9.39
N HIS A 191 6.21 0.98 9.87
CA HIS A 191 6.02 1.25 11.29
C HIS A 191 4.98 0.29 11.90
N ARG A 192 3.79 0.28 11.31
CA ARG A 192 2.59 -0.30 11.94
C ARG A 192 2.51 -1.83 11.94
N GLY A 193 3.34 -2.50 11.13
CA GLY A 193 3.36 -3.96 11.04
C GLY A 193 4.77 -4.55 11.12
N ASN A 194 5.78 -3.85 10.60
CA ASN A 194 7.14 -4.39 10.45
C ASN A 194 7.77 -4.86 11.76
N ALA A 195 7.68 -4.06 12.83
CA ALA A 195 8.24 -4.44 14.14
C ALA A 195 7.56 -5.69 14.74
N MET A 196 6.29 -5.93 14.38
CA MET A 196 5.55 -7.14 14.78
C MET A 196 5.84 -8.33 13.86
N GLU A 197 6.55 -8.09 12.76
CA GLU A 197 6.81 -9.01 11.66
C GLU A 197 5.54 -9.45 10.91
N TYR A 198 4.61 -8.52 10.66
CA TYR A 198 3.36 -8.79 9.94
C TYR A 198 3.04 -7.73 8.88
N GLY A 199 2.41 -8.19 7.81
CA GLY A 199 1.60 -7.35 6.92
C GLY A 199 0.23 -7.08 7.55
N THR A 200 -0.49 -6.09 7.01
CA THR A 200 -1.92 -5.94 7.25
C THR A 200 -2.67 -6.48 6.04
N ASP A 201 -3.61 -7.38 6.28
CA ASP A 201 -4.46 -7.93 5.25
C ASP A 201 -5.82 -7.21 5.16
N HIS A 202 -6.30 -7.03 3.93
CA HIS A 202 -7.50 -6.29 3.58
C HIS A 202 -8.14 -6.91 2.34
N TRP A 203 -9.45 -6.76 2.18
CA TRP A 203 -10.12 -7.03 0.90
C TRP A 203 -10.91 -5.85 0.35
N ILE A 204 -11.19 -5.88 -0.96
CA ILE A 204 -11.97 -4.86 -1.67
C ILE A 204 -13.14 -5.51 -2.41
N LEU A 205 -14.36 -5.04 -2.08
CA LEU A 205 -15.58 -5.28 -2.86
C LEU A 205 -16.42 -4.00 -2.91
N ASP A 206 -17.28 -3.76 -1.93
CA ASP A 206 -18.14 -2.58 -1.84
C ASP A 206 -17.44 -1.39 -1.17
N TYR A 207 -16.37 -1.71 -0.44
CA TYR A 207 -15.46 -0.82 0.25
C TYR A 207 -14.11 -1.55 0.44
N ARG A 208 -13.08 -0.83 0.91
CA ARG A 208 -11.83 -1.45 1.37
C ARG A 208 -11.99 -1.84 2.83
N HIS A 209 -12.31 -3.11 3.04
CA HIS A 209 -12.46 -3.70 4.36
C HIS A 209 -11.09 -4.06 4.93
N THR A 210 -11.05 -4.29 6.23
CA THR A 210 -9.92 -4.94 6.90
C THR A 210 -10.39 -6.34 7.22
N ASP A 211 -9.51 -7.30 7.10
CA ASP A 211 -9.84 -8.70 7.32
C ASP A 211 -10.17 -8.94 8.79
N GLN A 212 -10.78 -10.10 9.05
CA GLN A 212 -11.26 -10.43 10.37
C GLN A 212 -10.11 -10.50 11.40
N GLY A 213 -10.43 -10.04 12.60
CA GLY A 213 -9.56 -10.12 13.77
C GLY A 213 -8.98 -8.79 14.23
N THR A 214 -7.84 -8.88 14.89
CA THR A 214 -7.19 -7.79 15.60
C THR A 214 -5.98 -7.33 14.82
N ILE A 215 -6.02 -6.12 14.27
CA ILE A 215 -4.87 -5.52 13.56
C ILE A 215 -3.71 -5.18 14.53
N ALA A 216 -2.49 -5.18 14.00
CA ALA A 216 -1.23 -5.01 14.73
C ALA A 216 -0.99 -3.63 15.37
N TYR A 217 -1.97 -2.72 15.27
CA TYR A 217 -1.85 -1.37 15.80
C TYR A 217 -3.19 -0.78 16.23
N ARG A 218 -3.13 0.23 17.11
CA ARG A 218 -4.27 1.10 17.44
C ARG A 218 -3.78 2.51 17.71
N GLY A 219 -4.65 3.49 17.49
CA GLY A 219 -4.38 4.85 17.96
C GLY A 219 -4.43 4.93 19.47
N GLN A 220 -3.72 5.88 20.04
CA GLN A 220 -3.94 6.32 21.42
C GLN A 220 -4.61 7.70 21.45
N SER A 221 -5.38 7.96 22.50
CA SER A 221 -5.93 9.30 22.76
C SER A 221 -4.82 10.26 23.20
N TRP A 222 -5.04 11.55 23.01
CA TRP A 222 -4.16 12.61 23.50
C TRP A 222 -4.88 13.96 23.52
N ASP A 223 -4.35 14.90 24.29
CA ASP A 223 -4.78 16.29 24.33
C ASP A 223 -3.57 17.24 24.25
N GLU A 224 -3.75 18.44 23.71
CA GLU A 224 -2.69 19.45 23.55
C GLU A 224 -2.09 19.88 24.90
N SER A 225 -2.91 19.93 25.96
CA SER A 225 -2.53 20.35 27.30
C SER A 225 -2.24 19.20 28.26
N GLU A 226 -2.97 18.08 28.14
CA GLU A 226 -2.82 16.93 29.04
C GLU A 226 -1.81 15.88 28.54
N GLY A 227 -1.46 15.92 27.25
CA GLY A 227 -0.51 14.98 26.64
C GLY A 227 -1.11 13.67 26.16
N PRO A 228 -0.28 12.69 25.78
CA PRO A 228 -0.72 11.39 25.31
C PRO A 228 -1.38 10.57 26.41
N GLN A 229 -2.17 9.57 26.03
CA GLN A 229 -2.71 8.59 26.99
C GLN A 229 -1.61 7.73 27.59
N TYR A 230 -0.63 7.35 26.79
CA TYR A 230 0.46 6.45 27.16
C TYR A 230 1.83 7.01 26.76
N MET A 231 2.84 6.64 27.51
CA MET A 231 4.25 6.89 27.22
C MET A 231 5.03 5.56 27.23
N PHE A 232 6.30 5.60 26.86
CA PHE A 232 7.17 4.43 27.05
C PHE A 232 7.41 4.19 28.54
N ASP A 233 7.52 2.92 28.93
CA ASP A 233 8.07 2.59 30.24
C ASP A 233 9.47 3.22 30.39
N PRO A 234 9.72 4.04 31.43
CA PRO A 234 11.02 4.67 31.67
C PRO A 234 12.19 3.70 31.87
N GLU A 235 11.89 2.44 32.23
CA GLU A 235 12.89 1.35 32.29
C GLU A 235 13.30 0.84 30.90
N VAL A 236 12.50 1.15 29.86
CA VAL A 236 12.74 0.74 28.47
C VAL A 236 13.24 1.91 27.61
N VAL A 237 12.64 3.09 27.74
CA VAL A 237 13.08 4.31 27.05
C VAL A 237 13.33 5.40 28.08
N ARG A 238 14.54 5.93 28.10
CA ARG A 238 14.96 6.89 29.11
C ARG A 238 14.07 8.15 29.02
N ARG A 239 13.54 8.60 30.16
CA ARG A 239 12.59 9.73 30.26
C ARG A 239 11.25 9.49 29.55
N GLY A 240 10.86 8.24 29.34
CA GLY A 240 9.54 7.83 28.85
C GLY A 240 9.18 8.30 27.43
N ALA A 241 10.12 8.88 26.68
CA ALA A 241 9.88 9.44 25.36
C ALA A 241 11.15 9.41 24.50
N LEU A 242 10.97 9.33 23.18
CA LEU A 242 12.03 9.55 22.20
C LEU A 242 12.42 11.04 22.15
N ASP A 243 13.53 11.34 21.50
CA ASP A 243 13.99 12.71 21.26
C ASP A 243 13.80 13.08 19.78
N ILE A 244 12.89 14.02 19.52
CA ILE A 244 12.60 14.47 18.16
C ILE A 244 13.83 15.04 17.45
N HIS A 245 14.74 15.67 18.18
CA HIS A 245 15.95 16.26 17.61
C HIS A 245 16.92 15.18 17.15
N LYS A 246 17.01 14.06 17.86
CA LYS A 246 17.78 12.89 17.41
C LYS A 246 17.22 12.31 16.12
N ILE A 247 15.89 12.23 15.99
CA ILE A 247 15.24 11.72 14.77
C ILE A 247 15.57 12.63 13.59
N TYR A 248 15.47 13.95 13.76
CA TYR A 248 15.78 14.92 12.70
C TYR A 248 17.27 15.04 12.37
N GLU A 249 18.16 14.92 13.35
CA GLU A 249 19.60 14.93 13.14
C GLU A 249 20.03 13.74 12.29
N ASN A 250 19.51 12.55 12.64
CA ASN A 250 19.73 11.34 11.87
C ASN A 250 18.62 10.32 12.19
N PRO A 251 17.73 9.97 11.24
CA PRO A 251 16.67 9.00 11.51
C PRO A 251 17.20 7.63 11.91
N LEU A 252 18.45 7.29 11.57
CA LEU A 252 19.12 6.04 11.96
C LEU A 252 19.47 5.98 13.45
N ASN A 253 19.31 7.07 14.21
CA ASN A 253 19.54 7.09 15.65
C ASN A 253 18.62 6.13 16.42
N TYR A 254 17.46 5.78 15.87
CA TYR A 254 16.65 4.66 16.35
C TYR A 254 16.58 3.55 15.31
N ARG A 255 17.00 2.36 15.75
CA ARG A 255 17.13 1.16 14.91
C ARG A 255 15.77 0.63 14.47
N GLN A 256 15.62 0.37 13.18
CA GLN A 256 14.42 -0.25 12.60
C GLN A 256 14.35 -1.78 12.80
N ASP A 257 15.48 -2.43 13.08
CA ASP A 257 15.61 -3.89 13.11
C ASP A 257 15.36 -4.48 14.51
N LEU A 258 14.66 -3.71 15.36
CA LEU A 258 14.23 -4.11 16.69
C LEU A 258 12.88 -4.83 16.62
N PHE A 259 12.90 -6.09 16.16
CA PHE A 259 11.68 -6.89 16.05
C PHE A 259 11.18 -7.33 17.43
N TYR A 260 9.87 -7.22 17.67
CA TYR A 260 9.26 -7.50 18.98
C TYR A 260 9.41 -8.95 19.44
N ARG A 261 9.40 -9.90 18.50
CA ARG A 261 9.63 -11.32 18.83
C ARG A 261 11.03 -11.57 19.39
N ASP A 262 12.00 -10.76 18.97
CA ASP A 262 13.39 -10.83 19.39
C ASP A 262 13.71 -9.91 20.58
N ARG A 263 12.70 -9.30 21.22
CA ARG A 263 12.91 -8.28 22.27
C ARG A 263 13.81 -8.70 23.42
N ALA A 264 13.79 -9.97 23.80
CA ALA A 264 14.68 -10.48 24.85
C ALA A 264 16.18 -10.31 24.53
N ASN A 265 16.54 -10.14 23.25
CA ASN A 265 17.92 -10.00 22.79
C ASN A 265 18.40 -8.55 22.71
N TRP A 266 17.51 -7.56 22.73
CA TRP A 266 17.88 -6.15 22.52
C TRP A 266 17.31 -5.19 23.58
N LEU A 267 16.27 -5.60 24.31
CA LEU A 267 15.67 -4.77 25.35
C LEU A 267 16.68 -4.54 26.47
N GLY A 268 16.88 -3.27 26.84
CA GLY A 268 17.92 -2.84 27.78
C GLY A 268 19.25 -2.43 27.11
N GLU A 269 19.48 -2.82 25.86
CA GLU A 269 20.63 -2.36 25.07
C GLU A 269 20.24 -1.25 24.07
N HIS A 270 19.00 -1.30 23.56
CA HIS A 270 18.49 -0.37 22.55
C HIS A 270 17.08 0.13 22.89
N GLU A 271 16.85 1.43 22.66
CA GLU A 271 15.52 2.05 22.79
C GLU A 271 14.68 1.76 21.52
N PRO A 272 13.47 1.19 21.63
CA PRO A 272 12.60 0.95 20.49
C PRO A 272 12.05 2.25 19.89
N TYR A 273 11.93 2.31 18.56
CA TYR A 273 11.31 3.44 17.86
C TYR A 273 9.77 3.43 17.89
N PHE A 274 9.17 2.31 18.32
CA PHE A 274 7.72 2.06 18.31
C PHE A 274 7.22 1.81 19.73
N LEU A 275 6.00 2.26 20.04
CA LEU A 275 5.35 2.01 21.31
C LEU A 275 4.57 0.69 21.25
N HIS A 276 4.77 -0.23 22.18
CA HIS A 276 4.08 -1.53 22.24
C HIS A 276 3.41 -1.74 23.59
N GLU A 277 2.33 -2.53 23.63
CA GLU A 277 1.53 -2.79 24.85
C GLU A 277 2.33 -3.39 26.02
N ASP A 278 3.39 -4.14 25.74
CA ASP A 278 4.29 -4.74 26.75
C ASP A 278 5.22 -3.76 27.46
N PHE A 279 5.45 -2.57 26.90
CA PHE A 279 6.42 -1.61 27.44
C PHE A 279 5.93 -0.17 27.35
N LEU A 280 4.62 0.00 27.52
CA LEU A 280 3.97 1.29 27.72
C LEU A 280 3.42 1.42 29.13
N VAL A 281 3.35 2.64 29.63
CA VAL A 281 2.72 3.01 30.91
C VAL A 281 1.83 4.23 30.72
N PRO A 282 0.88 4.52 31.64
CA PRO A 282 0.13 5.78 31.61
C PRO A 282 1.09 6.96 31.55
N PHE A 283 0.73 7.99 30.77
CA PHE A 283 1.56 9.18 30.63
C PHE A 283 1.77 9.89 31.98
N ASP A 284 3.02 10.26 32.24
CA ASP A 284 3.44 11.05 33.40
C ASP A 284 4.19 12.31 32.92
N PRO A 285 3.64 13.52 33.11
CA PRO A 285 4.29 14.74 32.67
C PRO A 285 5.58 15.04 33.45
N GLU A 286 5.79 14.51 34.65
CA GLU A 286 7.07 14.71 35.38
C GLU A 286 8.23 13.96 34.72
N ILE A 287 7.92 12.95 33.90
CA ILE A 287 8.90 12.06 33.25
C ILE A 287 9.06 12.41 31.77
N ALA A 288 7.95 12.39 31.03
CA ALA A 288 7.96 12.43 29.57
C ALA A 288 7.56 13.79 28.97
N GLN A 289 7.34 14.82 29.79
CA GLN A 289 7.07 16.17 29.31
C GLN A 289 8.31 17.06 29.39
N TRP A 290 9.02 17.14 28.27
CA TRP A 290 10.20 17.99 28.12
C TRP A 290 10.33 18.44 26.68
N GLU A 291 10.99 19.57 26.44
CA GLU A 291 11.11 20.15 25.09
C GLU A 291 11.78 19.16 24.13
N GLY A 292 11.04 18.72 23.11
CA GLY A 292 11.50 17.73 22.14
C GLY A 292 11.08 16.28 22.45
N ALA A 293 10.36 16.02 23.55
CA ALA A 293 9.83 14.70 23.85
C ALA A 293 8.90 14.23 22.73
N ALA A 294 9.13 13.04 22.20
CA ALA A 294 8.36 12.44 21.11
C ALA A 294 7.85 11.05 21.48
N ILE A 295 6.54 10.84 21.36
CA ILE A 295 5.87 9.57 21.65
C ILE A 295 5.06 9.15 20.42
N PRO A 296 5.19 7.91 19.90
CA PRO A 296 4.37 7.43 18.80
C PRO A 296 2.87 7.60 19.07
N ALA A 297 2.12 8.22 18.15
CA ALA A 297 0.66 8.34 18.27
C ALA A 297 -0.08 7.00 18.08
N THR A 298 0.68 5.98 17.67
CA THR A 298 0.22 4.62 17.42
C THR A 298 0.87 3.66 18.41
N VAL A 299 0.04 2.81 19.02
CA VAL A 299 0.46 1.70 19.87
C VAL A 299 0.40 0.42 19.05
N LEU A 300 1.48 -0.36 19.06
CA LEU A 300 1.60 -1.66 18.40
C LEU A 300 1.20 -2.80 19.34
N ARG A 301 0.74 -3.89 18.73
CA ARG A 301 0.38 -5.15 19.38
C ARG A 301 0.49 -6.30 18.39
N MET A 302 0.51 -7.52 18.89
CA MET A 302 0.45 -8.71 18.02
C MET A 302 -0.92 -8.79 17.32
N PRO A 303 -0.95 -9.02 15.99
CA PRO A 303 -2.21 -9.26 15.30
C PRO A 303 -2.75 -10.67 15.56
N GLU A 304 -4.07 -10.83 15.41
CA GLU A 304 -4.80 -12.10 15.54
C GLU A 304 -5.85 -12.20 14.42
N GLY A 305 -6.09 -13.40 13.89
CA GLY A 305 -7.05 -13.61 12.79
C GLY A 305 -6.45 -13.42 11.38
N SER A 306 -7.31 -13.40 10.36
CA SER A 306 -6.92 -13.28 8.94
C SER A 306 -6.19 -11.98 8.63
N VAL A 307 -6.48 -10.89 9.36
CA VAL A 307 -5.76 -9.60 9.21
C VAL A 307 -4.23 -9.69 9.40
N GLY A 308 -3.76 -10.75 10.07
CA GLY A 308 -2.34 -11.07 10.26
C GLY A 308 -1.88 -12.31 9.48
N ALA A 309 -2.55 -12.71 8.40
CA ALA A 309 -2.21 -13.90 7.61
C ALA A 309 -0.79 -13.84 7.00
N TRP A 310 -0.31 -12.63 6.70
CA TRP A 310 1.02 -12.39 6.14
C TRP A 310 2.06 -12.09 7.21
N ARG A 311 3.07 -12.95 7.31
CA ARG A 311 4.33 -12.61 7.96
C ARG A 311 5.11 -11.68 7.04
N ALA A 312 5.75 -10.67 7.62
CA ALA A 312 6.50 -9.70 6.83
C ALA A 312 7.66 -9.09 7.62
N ARG A 313 8.85 -9.03 7.03
CA ARG A 313 10.04 -8.45 7.63
C ARG A 313 10.76 -7.59 6.59
N GLY A 314 10.87 -6.30 6.88
CA GLY A 314 11.50 -5.30 6.06
C GLY A 314 12.70 -4.68 6.74
N ILE A 315 13.80 -4.55 6.00
CA ILE A 315 15.03 -3.88 6.41
C ILE A 315 15.41 -2.87 5.34
N TRP A 316 15.46 -1.60 5.72
CA TRP A 316 16.15 -0.57 4.96
C TRP A 316 17.68 -0.67 5.17
N GLN A 317 18.45 -0.79 4.11
CA GLN A 317 19.91 -0.83 4.17
C GLN A 317 20.48 -0.17 2.91
N ASP A 318 21.47 0.70 3.10
CA ASP A 318 22.26 1.30 2.00
C ASP A 318 21.39 1.94 0.89
N GLY A 319 20.33 2.64 1.28
CA GLY A 319 19.45 3.33 0.33
C GLY A 319 18.42 2.43 -0.34
N GLN A 320 18.15 1.23 0.18
CA GLN A 320 17.18 0.29 -0.38
C GLN A 320 16.34 -0.34 0.72
N TRP A 321 15.07 -0.62 0.42
CA TRP A 321 14.28 -1.56 1.22
C TRP A 321 14.48 -2.97 0.70
N ILE A 322 14.61 -3.93 1.61
CA ILE A 322 14.49 -5.36 1.35
C ILE A 322 13.36 -5.87 2.23
N VAL A 323 12.26 -6.36 1.62
CA VAL A 323 11.07 -6.83 2.33
C VAL A 323 10.80 -8.27 1.96
N GLU A 324 10.78 -9.15 2.95
CA GLU A 324 10.40 -10.54 2.82
C GLU A 324 9.01 -10.76 3.41
N MET A 325 8.14 -11.43 2.68
CA MET A 325 6.77 -11.73 3.09
C MET A 325 6.46 -13.20 2.84
N SER A 326 5.68 -13.81 3.73
CA SER A 326 5.16 -15.16 3.52
C SER A 326 3.78 -15.34 4.11
N ARG A 327 3.04 -16.30 3.55
CA ARG A 327 1.79 -16.81 4.12
C ARG A 327 1.54 -18.24 3.67
N LYS A 328 0.60 -18.91 4.34
CA LYS A 328 0.06 -20.19 3.88
C LYS A 328 -0.59 -20.06 2.51
N LEU A 329 -0.47 -21.13 1.73
CA LEU A 329 -1.17 -21.27 0.45
C LEU A 329 -2.69 -21.32 0.68
N ASP A 330 -3.11 -22.15 1.64
CA ASP A 330 -4.46 -22.19 2.19
C ASP A 330 -4.48 -21.52 3.56
N THR A 331 -5.14 -20.36 3.66
CA THR A 331 -5.27 -19.61 4.91
C THR A 331 -6.49 -20.02 5.72
N GLU A 332 -7.38 -20.84 5.17
CA GLU A 332 -8.66 -21.26 5.76
C GLU A 332 -9.65 -20.10 6.01
N HIS A 333 -9.37 -18.93 5.43
CA HIS A 333 -10.12 -17.69 5.62
C HIS A 333 -10.82 -17.26 4.34
N ASP A 334 -12.13 -17.01 4.41
CA ASP A 334 -12.94 -16.69 3.24
C ASP A 334 -12.77 -15.23 2.78
N ASP A 335 -12.11 -14.38 3.57
CA ASP A 335 -11.67 -13.04 3.23
C ASP A 335 -10.34 -12.97 2.46
N ASP A 336 -9.63 -14.09 2.31
CA ASP A 336 -8.35 -14.18 1.58
C ASP A 336 -8.50 -14.90 0.23
N LYS A 337 -7.61 -14.60 -0.73
CA LYS A 337 -7.50 -15.42 -1.96
C LYS A 337 -6.70 -16.69 -1.69
N GLN A 338 -7.31 -17.84 -1.93
CA GLN A 338 -6.64 -19.13 -1.73
C GLN A 338 -5.68 -19.47 -2.87
N LEU A 339 -4.47 -19.92 -2.50
CA LEU A 339 -3.40 -20.26 -3.44
C LEU A 339 -3.22 -21.77 -3.53
N GLN A 340 -2.89 -22.26 -4.72
CA GLN A 340 -2.58 -23.67 -4.91
C GLN A 340 -1.41 -23.84 -5.90
N PRO A 341 -0.56 -24.88 -5.71
CA PRO A 341 0.45 -25.24 -6.71
C PRO A 341 -0.17 -25.42 -8.09
N GLY A 342 0.46 -24.86 -9.12
CA GLY A 342 -0.05 -24.85 -10.50
C GLY A 342 -1.02 -23.71 -10.81
N GLY A 343 -1.50 -22.96 -9.82
CA GLY A 343 -2.40 -21.82 -10.01
C GLY A 343 -1.70 -20.62 -10.67
N ILE A 344 -2.49 -19.80 -11.38
CA ILE A 344 -2.08 -18.55 -12.00
C ILE A 344 -3.04 -17.47 -11.49
N TYR A 345 -2.48 -16.37 -10.99
CA TYR A 345 -3.22 -15.31 -10.31
C TYR A 345 -2.85 -13.95 -10.90
N THR A 346 -3.81 -13.05 -10.99
CA THR A 346 -3.49 -11.65 -11.32
C THR A 346 -2.94 -10.97 -10.08
N TRP A 347 -1.80 -10.32 -10.21
CA TRP A 347 -1.03 -9.72 -9.12
C TRP A 347 -0.54 -8.32 -9.51
N SER A 348 -0.74 -7.34 -8.64
CA SER A 348 -0.40 -5.93 -8.92
C SER A 348 0.25 -5.26 -7.71
N PRO A 349 1.59 -5.16 -7.64
CA PRO A 349 2.29 -4.48 -6.55
C PRO A 349 2.29 -2.95 -6.68
N ALA A 350 2.59 -2.30 -5.56
CA ALA A 350 2.78 -0.87 -5.42
C ALA A 350 3.70 -0.53 -4.25
N VAL A 351 4.49 0.54 -4.37
CA VAL A 351 5.35 1.07 -3.30
C VAL A 351 4.99 2.51 -2.96
N HIS A 352 5.06 2.84 -1.68
CA HIS A 352 4.84 4.17 -1.14
C HIS A 352 6.13 4.65 -0.48
N HIS A 353 6.60 5.80 -0.93
CA HIS A 353 7.67 6.55 -0.30
C HIS A 353 7.00 7.51 0.69
N GLY A 354 6.70 7.01 1.90
CA GLY A 354 6.41 7.75 3.15
C GLY A 354 5.43 8.90 3.06
N SER A 355 4.62 8.93 2.01
CA SER A 355 3.58 9.92 1.84
C SER A 355 2.28 9.36 2.41
N ASN A 356 1.49 10.22 3.05
CA ASN A 356 0.10 9.86 3.30
C ASN A 356 -0.69 10.00 1.99
N ARG A 357 -1.63 9.08 1.75
CA ARG A 357 -2.60 9.10 0.63
C ARG A 357 -2.01 8.66 -0.72
N ARG A 358 -2.10 9.51 -1.76
CA ARG A 358 -2.09 9.13 -3.18
C ARG A 358 -0.71 9.04 -3.83
N TRP A 359 0.37 9.42 -3.15
CA TRP A 359 1.70 9.45 -3.76
C TRP A 359 2.39 8.09 -3.60
N HIS A 360 2.38 7.32 -4.69
CA HIS A 360 2.87 5.95 -4.78
C HIS A 360 3.07 5.55 -6.24
N TRP A 361 3.86 4.50 -6.45
CA TRP A 361 4.05 3.87 -7.75
C TRP A 361 3.32 2.54 -7.78
N VAL A 362 2.73 2.22 -8.92
CA VAL A 362 1.91 1.02 -9.12
C VAL A 362 2.39 0.25 -10.34
N ALA A 363 2.31 -1.07 -10.28
CA ALA A 363 2.55 -1.92 -11.44
C ALA A 363 1.32 -2.02 -12.33
N TYR A 364 1.57 -2.49 -13.56
CA TYR A 364 0.56 -3.15 -14.40
C TYR A 364 0.10 -4.48 -13.77
N PRO A 365 -0.99 -5.11 -14.25
CA PRO A 365 -1.39 -6.44 -13.79
C PRO A 365 -0.42 -7.50 -14.32
N TYR A 366 0.38 -8.09 -13.44
CA TYR A 366 1.20 -9.26 -13.76
C TYR A 366 0.44 -10.55 -13.49
N GLN A 367 0.82 -11.64 -14.16
CA GLN A 367 0.34 -12.99 -13.83
C GLN A 367 1.38 -13.70 -12.95
N LEU A 368 1.03 -13.96 -11.69
CA LEU A 368 1.83 -14.73 -10.75
C LEU A 368 1.45 -16.21 -10.87
N GLY A 369 2.38 -17.04 -11.35
CA GLY A 369 2.15 -18.49 -11.43
C GLY A 369 2.97 -19.30 -10.45
N LEU A 370 2.32 -20.25 -9.79
CA LEU A 370 2.91 -21.10 -8.74
C LEU A 370 3.47 -22.38 -9.35
N GLY A 371 4.65 -22.28 -9.98
CA GLY A 371 5.38 -23.43 -10.51
C GLY A 371 5.45 -23.53 -12.03
N PRO A 372 4.35 -23.35 -12.80
CA PRO A 372 4.41 -23.32 -14.26
C PRO A 372 5.42 -22.30 -14.79
N SER A 373 5.93 -22.55 -15.99
CA SER A 373 6.63 -21.53 -16.79
C SER A 373 5.61 -20.61 -17.47
N ALA A 374 6.07 -19.46 -17.97
CA ALA A 374 5.24 -18.54 -18.75
C ALA A 374 4.59 -19.23 -19.96
N GLU A 375 5.35 -20.09 -20.66
CA GLU A 375 4.86 -20.91 -21.77
C GLU A 375 3.74 -21.87 -21.33
N GLN A 376 3.93 -22.59 -20.22
CA GLN A 376 2.92 -23.49 -19.68
C GLN A 376 1.66 -22.75 -19.20
N ALA A 377 1.83 -21.50 -18.75
CA ALA A 377 0.74 -20.63 -18.33
C ALA A 377 0.02 -19.93 -19.50
N GLY A 378 0.60 -19.95 -20.72
CA GLY A 378 0.07 -19.21 -21.86
C GLY A 378 0.14 -17.69 -21.67
N VAL A 379 1.15 -17.20 -20.93
CA VAL A 379 1.34 -15.77 -20.65
C VAL A 379 2.67 -15.31 -21.24
N GLU A 380 2.69 -14.09 -21.79
CA GLU A 380 3.92 -13.48 -22.27
C GLU A 380 4.97 -13.36 -21.14
N PRO A 381 6.24 -13.75 -21.36
CA PRO A 381 7.27 -13.75 -20.31
C PRO A 381 7.44 -12.39 -19.61
N GLN A 382 7.21 -11.29 -20.32
CA GLN A 382 7.28 -9.93 -19.77
C GLN A 382 6.17 -9.64 -18.74
N GLN A 383 5.01 -10.28 -18.87
CA GLN A 383 3.85 -10.11 -17.98
C GLN A 383 3.82 -11.15 -16.84
N TYR A 384 4.74 -12.12 -16.85
CA TYR A 384 4.70 -13.27 -15.96
C TYR A 384 5.70 -13.18 -14.79
N VAL A 385 5.25 -13.49 -13.57
CA VAL A 385 6.12 -13.67 -12.39
C VAL A 385 5.98 -15.12 -11.95
N ARG A 386 7.10 -15.85 -11.90
CA ARG A 386 7.09 -17.28 -11.55
C ARG A 386 7.50 -17.48 -10.10
N ALA A 387 6.61 -18.04 -9.28
CA ALA A 387 7.01 -18.58 -8.00
C ALA A 387 7.70 -19.94 -8.21
N VAL A 388 8.95 -20.04 -7.78
CA VAL A 388 9.79 -21.24 -7.95
C VAL A 388 9.52 -22.23 -6.82
N PRO A 389 9.22 -23.51 -7.13
CA PRO A 389 9.06 -24.53 -6.08
C PRO A 389 10.41 -24.81 -5.41
N PHE A 390 10.42 -24.94 -4.09
CA PHE A 390 11.59 -25.36 -3.32
C PHE A 390 11.19 -26.32 -2.19
N SER A 391 12.19 -26.87 -1.49
CA SER A 391 11.99 -27.74 -0.33
C SER A 391 12.63 -27.12 0.92
N GLY A 392 11.97 -27.25 2.06
CA GLY A 392 12.41 -26.67 3.35
C GLY A 392 11.48 -25.55 3.83
N ASP A 393 11.89 -24.89 4.92
CA ASP A 393 11.07 -23.88 5.60
C ASP A 393 11.32 -22.45 5.09
N SER A 394 12.41 -22.20 4.37
CA SER A 394 12.72 -20.89 3.80
C SER A 394 13.51 -21.00 2.49
N PRO A 395 13.24 -20.14 1.50
CA PRO A 395 13.93 -20.20 0.21
C PRO A 395 15.39 -19.73 0.33
N ALA A 396 16.29 -20.37 -0.39
CA ALA A 396 17.64 -19.85 -0.60
C ALA A 396 17.58 -18.74 -1.66
N TRP A 397 17.38 -17.49 -1.25
CA TRP A 397 17.12 -16.36 -2.15
C TRP A 397 18.14 -16.21 -3.29
N ASP A 398 19.42 -16.49 -3.05
CA ASP A 398 20.47 -16.42 -4.09
C ASP A 398 20.23 -17.39 -5.26
N SER A 399 19.38 -18.40 -5.07
CA SER A 399 18.98 -19.38 -6.10
C SER A 399 17.65 -19.07 -6.76
N ILE A 400 16.88 -18.10 -6.25
CA ILE A 400 15.58 -17.71 -6.80
C ILE A 400 15.81 -16.60 -7.83
N PRO A 401 15.36 -16.75 -9.09
CA PRO A 401 15.51 -15.69 -10.08
C PRO A 401 14.80 -14.40 -9.63
N SER A 402 15.50 -13.28 -9.75
CA SER A 402 14.91 -11.95 -9.58
C SER A 402 14.32 -11.45 -10.89
N LYS A 403 13.14 -10.84 -10.82
CA LYS A 403 12.51 -10.10 -11.92
C LYS A 403 12.36 -8.65 -11.52
N THR A 404 12.85 -7.74 -12.36
CA THR A 404 12.62 -6.31 -12.20
C THR A 404 11.29 -5.93 -12.84
N ILE A 405 10.45 -5.23 -12.09
CA ILE A 405 9.12 -4.76 -12.48
C ILE A 405 9.12 -3.23 -12.38
N PRO A 406 8.88 -2.51 -13.47
CA PRO A 406 8.69 -1.06 -13.39
C PRO A 406 7.36 -0.76 -12.69
N LEU A 407 7.42 0.14 -11.70
CA LEU A 407 6.26 0.74 -11.06
C LEU A 407 6.15 2.18 -11.52
N ILE A 408 4.97 2.58 -11.98
CA ILE A 408 4.74 3.93 -12.51
C ILE A 408 3.96 4.78 -11.53
N TYR A 409 4.23 6.08 -11.53
CA TYR A 409 3.41 7.04 -10.83
C TYR A 409 2.08 7.24 -11.60
N PRO A 410 0.90 6.87 -11.04
CA PRO A 410 -0.34 6.77 -11.83
C PRO A 410 -1.12 8.09 -11.96
N GLY A 411 -0.63 9.18 -11.36
CA GLY A 411 -1.37 10.45 -11.32
C GLY A 411 -2.74 10.33 -10.64
N ILE A 412 -3.73 11.07 -11.16
CA ILE A 412 -5.13 11.04 -10.70
C ILE A 412 -6.01 10.44 -11.82
N ILE A 413 -5.58 9.30 -12.35
CA ILE A 413 -6.41 8.52 -13.27
C ILE A 413 -7.34 7.63 -12.44
N ASP A 414 -8.64 7.78 -12.69
CA ASP A 414 -9.69 7.02 -12.02
C ASP A 414 -10.55 6.27 -13.06
N TRP A 415 -11.17 5.19 -12.60
CA TRP A 415 -12.07 4.33 -13.35
C TRP A 415 -13.27 5.08 -13.93
N THR A 416 -13.79 6.07 -13.22
CA THR A 416 -14.92 6.88 -13.70
C THR A 416 -14.54 7.63 -14.97
N TRP A 417 -13.33 8.20 -15.04
CA TRP A 417 -12.81 8.81 -16.26
C TRP A 417 -12.46 7.77 -17.34
N LEU A 418 -11.76 6.68 -16.99
CA LEU A 418 -11.35 5.63 -17.93
C LEU A 418 -12.53 5.00 -18.69
N THR A 419 -13.68 4.91 -18.03
CA THR A 419 -14.92 4.38 -18.61
C THR A 419 -15.84 5.47 -19.15
N SER A 420 -15.49 6.75 -19.09
CA SER A 420 -16.30 7.86 -19.63
C SER A 420 -15.98 8.16 -21.09
N GLU A 421 -16.90 8.81 -21.80
CA GLU A 421 -16.67 9.23 -23.20
C GLU A 421 -15.52 10.25 -23.36
N ASN A 422 -15.01 10.81 -22.25
CA ASN A 422 -13.84 11.69 -22.25
C ASN A 422 -12.52 10.93 -22.40
N HIS A 423 -12.52 9.61 -22.18
CA HIS A 423 -11.37 8.76 -22.46
C HIS A 423 -11.52 8.18 -23.87
N HIS A 424 -10.53 8.38 -24.75
CA HIS A 424 -10.65 7.95 -26.15
C HIS A 424 -10.88 6.45 -26.33
N GLY A 425 -10.31 5.61 -25.47
CA GLY A 425 -10.47 4.14 -25.50
C GLY A 425 -11.61 3.60 -24.62
N TYR A 426 -12.59 4.43 -24.25
CA TYR A 426 -13.60 4.05 -23.27
C TYR A 426 -14.46 2.85 -23.70
N ARG A 427 -14.68 2.62 -25.00
CA ARG A 427 -15.50 1.50 -25.47
C ARG A 427 -14.79 0.19 -25.24
N GLU A 428 -13.52 0.13 -25.60
CA GLU A 428 -12.65 -1.03 -25.42
C GLU A 428 -12.46 -1.36 -23.95
N VAL A 429 -12.32 -0.34 -23.09
CA VAL A 429 -12.30 -0.51 -21.62
C VAL A 429 -13.61 -1.13 -21.12
N ARG A 430 -14.76 -0.61 -21.56
CA ARG A 430 -16.10 -1.11 -21.16
C ARG A 430 -16.38 -2.53 -21.67
N GLU A 431 -15.82 -2.88 -22.82
CA GLU A 431 -15.93 -4.20 -23.43
C GLU A 431 -14.93 -5.21 -22.86
N ASP A 432 -14.01 -4.77 -22.00
CA ASP A 432 -12.90 -5.58 -21.46
C ASP A 432 -12.00 -6.15 -22.57
N ALA A 433 -11.86 -5.39 -23.66
CA ALA A 433 -11.23 -5.82 -24.91
C ALA A 433 -9.80 -5.27 -25.08
N LEU A 434 -9.32 -4.48 -24.12
CA LEU A 434 -8.03 -3.81 -24.16
C LEU A 434 -7.38 -3.90 -22.78
N SER A 435 -6.17 -4.44 -22.74
CA SER A 435 -5.32 -4.45 -21.56
C SER A 435 -4.41 -3.23 -21.53
N ILE A 436 -4.01 -2.79 -20.34
CA ILE A 436 -2.98 -1.75 -20.21
C ILE A 436 -1.68 -2.15 -20.94
N TRP A 437 -1.42 -3.45 -21.05
CA TRP A 437 -0.30 -4.00 -21.79
C TRP A 437 -0.38 -3.77 -23.31
N ASP A 438 -1.57 -3.66 -23.91
CA ASP A 438 -1.70 -3.58 -25.37
C ASP A 438 -1.31 -2.21 -25.95
N TRP A 439 -1.29 -1.17 -25.10
CA TRP A 439 -1.07 0.22 -25.52
C TRP A 439 0.11 0.91 -24.84
N HIS A 440 0.62 0.33 -23.74
CA HIS A 440 1.58 0.99 -22.86
C HIS A 440 2.71 0.08 -22.38
N ASP A 441 3.01 -1.02 -23.09
CA ASP A 441 4.07 -1.98 -22.75
C ASP A 441 5.49 -1.47 -23.03
N GLU A 442 5.70 -0.58 -24.00
CA GLU A 442 7.05 -0.24 -24.47
C GLU A 442 7.80 0.81 -23.62
N ASP A 443 7.10 1.71 -22.90
CA ASP A 443 7.74 2.81 -22.14
C ASP A 443 6.93 3.24 -20.90
N PRO A 444 7.24 2.68 -19.71
CA PRO A 444 6.60 3.06 -18.45
C PRO A 444 6.76 4.54 -18.08
N GLN A 445 7.90 5.15 -18.44
CA GLN A 445 8.18 6.56 -18.16
C GLN A 445 7.25 7.46 -18.97
N ARG A 446 7.11 7.18 -20.27
CA ARG A 446 6.19 7.90 -21.14
C ARG A 446 4.73 7.76 -20.70
N LEU A 447 4.32 6.59 -20.21
CA LEU A 447 2.97 6.45 -19.67
C LEU A 447 2.76 7.32 -18.42
N ALA A 448 3.71 7.30 -17.49
CA ALA A 448 3.62 8.11 -16.28
C ALA A 448 3.55 9.61 -16.61
N GLU A 449 4.35 10.07 -17.58
CA GLU A 449 4.30 11.44 -18.11
C GLU A 449 2.95 11.78 -18.74
N LEU A 450 2.36 10.87 -19.51
CA LEU A 450 1.04 11.05 -20.12
C LEU A 450 -0.05 11.23 -19.05
N PHE A 451 -0.02 10.42 -17.98
CA PHE A 451 -0.98 10.53 -16.88
C PHE A 451 -0.90 11.86 -16.13
N LEU A 452 0.28 12.48 -16.05
CA LEU A 452 0.45 13.81 -15.49
C LEU A 452 -0.09 14.94 -16.40
N MET A 453 -0.14 14.72 -17.71
CA MET A 453 -0.67 15.72 -18.65
C MET A 453 -2.21 15.72 -18.73
N LEU A 454 -2.85 14.61 -18.33
CA LEU A 454 -4.28 14.40 -18.53
C LEU A 454 -5.16 15.03 -17.44
N LYS A 455 -4.60 15.55 -16.33
CA LYS A 455 -5.35 16.27 -15.28
C LYS A 455 -4.54 17.33 -14.53
#